data_AF-A0A1V0PHH6-F1
#
_entry.id   AF-A0A1V0PHH6-F1
#
_cell.length_a   1.000
_cell.length_b   1.000
_cell.length_c   1.000
_cell.angle_alpha   90.00
_cell.angle_beta   90.00
_cell.angle_gamma   90.00
#
_symmetry.space_group_name_H-M   'P 1'
#
loop_
_entity.id
_entity.type
_entity.pdbx_description
1 polymer ?
#
loop_
_entity_poly.entity_id
_entity_poly.type
_entity_poly.pdbx_seq_one_letter_code
_entity_poly.pdbx_strand_id
1 'polypeptide(L)'
;MGEVSSWVVDPSRGMFAAAQRGLLPKFLRKTNTHEVPVPLVMIQGIIVTLWGAVLTFGGGGNNLSFLVAISLTVVIYLVGYLLFFIGYFVLIYKKQNLKRTYNVPGKIMGKTIIAGIGFLLSIFALFISFVSPASIAKNETHTYQMILLISFVVTAILPFIVYELHDKRGHDTIEEPRHFKARDVNPAIYPAARGEHHIIKKEEHILKH
;
A
#
# COMPACT_ATOMS: atom_id res chain seq x y z
N MET A 1 8.92 -16.17 13.05
CA MET A 1 7.57 -15.88 13.58
C MET A 1 7.36 -14.38 13.84
N GLY A 2 8.28 -13.69 14.54
CA GLY A 2 8.12 -12.25 14.86
C GLY A 2 8.01 -11.31 13.65
N GLU A 3 8.77 -11.56 12.57
CA GLU A 3 8.77 -10.71 11.38
C GLU A 3 7.43 -10.76 10.64
N VAL A 4 6.89 -11.96 10.37
CA VAL A 4 5.60 -12.11 9.67
C VAL A 4 4.46 -11.48 10.48
N SER A 5 4.50 -11.55 11.81
CA SER A 5 3.47 -10.93 12.66
C SER A 5 3.50 -9.39 12.65
N SER A 6 4.67 -8.75 12.54
CA SER A 6 4.74 -7.28 12.44
C SER A 6 4.18 -6.77 11.11
N TRP A 7 4.43 -7.49 10.01
CA TRP A 7 3.94 -7.13 8.68
C TRP A 7 2.40 -7.17 8.54
N VAL A 8 1.69 -7.86 9.42
CA VAL A 8 0.22 -7.91 9.37
C VAL A 8 -0.41 -6.66 10.00
N VAL A 9 0.16 -6.20 11.12
CA VAL A 9 -0.46 -5.15 11.94
C VAL A 9 -0.11 -3.75 11.42
N ASP A 10 1.09 -3.54 10.90
CA ASP A 10 1.56 -2.19 10.55
C ASP A 10 0.93 -1.59 9.29
N PRO A 11 0.80 -2.31 8.15
CA PRO A 11 0.08 -1.80 6.98
C PRO A 11 -1.39 -1.53 7.30
N SER A 12 -1.99 -2.38 8.13
CA SER A 12 -3.37 -2.21 8.61
C SER A 12 -3.53 -0.94 9.43
N ARG A 13 -2.54 -0.55 10.25
CA ARG A 13 -2.53 0.73 10.99
C ARG A 13 -2.38 1.94 10.06
N GLY A 14 -1.54 1.85 9.03
CA GLY A 14 -1.43 2.90 8.01
C GLY A 14 -2.75 3.12 7.26
N MET A 15 -3.42 2.03 6.87
CA MET A 15 -4.73 2.06 6.24
C MET A 15 -5.84 2.52 7.22
N PHE A 16 -5.70 2.23 8.51
CA PHE A 16 -6.60 2.72 9.54
C PHE A 16 -6.55 4.25 9.68
N ALA A 17 -5.39 4.87 9.51
CA ALA A 17 -5.30 6.33 9.48
C ALA A 17 -6.09 6.95 8.30
N ALA A 18 -6.16 6.25 7.15
CA ALA A 18 -7.04 6.63 6.05
C ALA A 18 -8.52 6.41 6.41
N ALA A 19 -8.85 5.31 7.10
CA ALA A 19 -10.21 5.05 7.60
C ALA A 19 -10.70 6.12 8.60
N GLN A 20 -9.82 6.61 9.47
CA GLN A 20 -10.13 7.69 10.41
C GLN A 20 -10.45 9.01 9.71
N ARG A 21 -9.86 9.27 8.53
CA ARG A 21 -10.18 10.42 7.68
C ARG A 21 -11.47 10.27 6.88
N GLY A 22 -12.27 9.22 7.14
CA GLY A 22 -13.52 8.96 6.43
C GLY A 22 -13.34 8.49 4.99
N LEU A 23 -12.15 8.00 4.63
CA LEU A 23 -11.88 7.47 3.28
C LEU A 23 -12.30 6.01 3.11
N LEU A 24 -12.71 5.33 4.20
CA LEU A 24 -13.12 3.92 4.20
C LEU A 24 -14.43 3.72 4.99
N PRO A 25 -15.22 2.67 4.65
CA PRO A 25 -16.46 2.32 5.34
C PRO A 25 -16.38 2.33 6.86
N LYS A 26 -17.43 2.81 7.54
CA LYS A 26 -17.50 2.92 9.02
C LYS A 26 -17.18 1.61 9.75
N PHE A 27 -17.46 0.46 9.14
CA PHE A 27 -17.11 -0.86 9.68
C PHE A 27 -15.58 -1.10 9.76
N LEU A 28 -14.80 -0.53 8.84
CA LEU A 28 -13.34 -0.67 8.79
C LEU A 28 -12.60 0.26 9.76
N ARG A 29 -13.31 1.21 10.37
CA ARG A 29 -12.79 2.12 11.40
C ARG A 29 -12.88 1.51 12.82
N LYS A 30 -13.25 0.24 12.97
CA LYS A 30 -13.30 -0.41 14.29
C LYS A 30 -11.94 -1.02 14.68
N THR A 31 -11.56 -0.84 15.94
CA THR A 31 -10.35 -1.44 16.56
C THR A 31 -10.74 -2.31 17.75
N ASN A 32 -9.85 -3.22 18.16
CA ASN A 32 -9.99 -3.93 19.43
C ASN A 32 -9.40 -3.12 20.60
N THR A 33 -9.51 -3.65 21.83
CA THR A 33 -8.95 -3.07 23.07
C THR A 33 -7.43 -2.86 23.04
N HIS A 34 -6.73 -3.55 22.14
CA HIS A 34 -5.28 -3.44 21.91
C HIS A 34 -4.94 -2.56 20.68
N GLU A 35 -5.89 -1.74 20.21
CA GLU A 35 -5.71 -0.78 19.11
C GLU A 35 -5.31 -1.43 17.78
N VAL A 36 -5.68 -2.70 17.59
CA VAL A 36 -5.51 -3.40 16.32
C VAL A 36 -6.80 -3.23 15.50
N PRO A 37 -6.72 -2.75 14.25
CA PRO A 37 -7.89 -2.63 13.37
C PRO A 37 -8.29 -4.01 12.82
N VAL A 38 -8.99 -4.80 13.66
CA VAL A 38 -9.35 -6.20 13.37
C VAL A 38 -10.07 -6.38 12.02
N PRO A 39 -11.06 -5.56 11.64
CA PRO A 39 -11.72 -5.73 10.33
C PRO A 39 -10.78 -5.55 9.13
N LEU A 40 -9.81 -4.64 9.23
CA LEU A 40 -8.81 -4.43 8.17
C LEU A 40 -7.87 -5.62 8.06
N VAL A 41 -7.38 -6.13 9.20
CA VAL A 41 -6.52 -7.32 9.24
C VAL A 41 -7.25 -8.55 8.69
N MET A 42 -8.52 -8.74 9.04
CA MET A 42 -9.32 -9.86 8.54
C MET A 42 -9.55 -9.79 7.02
N ILE A 43 -9.88 -8.61 6.49
CA ILE A 43 -10.06 -8.43 5.04
C ILE A 43 -8.74 -8.67 4.30
N GLN A 44 -7.63 -8.11 4.80
CA GLN A 44 -6.31 -8.37 4.24
C GLN A 44 -6.00 -9.87 4.25
N GLY A 45 -6.27 -10.58 5.35
CA GLY A 45 -6.05 -12.02 5.48
C GLY A 45 -6.85 -12.84 4.47
N ILE A 46 -8.12 -12.50 4.26
CA ILE A 46 -8.99 -13.13 3.25
C ILE A 46 -8.44 -12.89 1.84
N ILE A 47 -8.09 -11.65 1.51
CA ILE A 47 -7.54 -11.30 0.18
C ILE A 47 -6.24 -12.05 -0.08
N VAL A 48 -5.32 -12.10 0.89
CA VAL A 48 -4.04 -12.81 0.75
C VAL A 48 -4.25 -14.31 0.59
N THR A 49 -5.21 -14.90 1.31
CA THR A 49 -5.51 -16.34 1.21
C THR A 49 -6.14 -16.67 -0.15
N LEU A 50 -7.05 -15.83 -0.65
CA LEU A 50 -7.62 -15.96 -1.99
C LEU A 50 -6.55 -15.88 -3.08
N TRP A 51 -5.66 -14.88 -3.00
CA TRP A 51 -4.53 -14.77 -3.93
C TRP A 51 -3.58 -15.96 -3.83
N GLY A 52 -3.29 -16.43 -2.62
CA GLY A 52 -2.51 -17.65 -2.41
C GLY A 52 -3.13 -18.85 -3.13
N ALA A 53 -4.43 -19.06 -2.99
CA ALA A 53 -5.14 -20.14 -3.68
C ALA A 53 -5.12 -19.95 -5.21
N VAL A 54 -5.45 -18.76 -5.71
CA VAL A 54 -5.48 -18.47 -7.16
C VAL A 54 -4.10 -18.68 -7.79
N LEU A 55 -3.03 -18.21 -7.15
CA LEU A 55 -1.68 -18.34 -7.67
C LEU A 55 -1.18 -19.77 -7.56
N THR A 56 -1.38 -20.46 -6.43
CA THR A 56 -0.94 -21.85 -6.23
C THR A 56 -1.67 -22.83 -7.14
N PHE A 57 -2.97 -22.67 -7.36
CA PHE A 57 -3.77 -23.59 -8.19
C PHE A 57 -3.87 -23.17 -9.66
N GLY A 58 -3.78 -21.88 -9.97
CA GLY A 58 -3.88 -21.36 -11.34
C GLY A 58 -2.54 -21.24 -12.06
N GLY A 59 -1.43 -21.14 -11.31
CA GLY A 59 -0.11 -20.75 -11.81
C GLY A 59 0.80 -21.85 -12.30
N GLY A 60 0.34 -23.08 -12.58
CA GLY A 60 1.17 -24.14 -13.20
C GLY A 60 2.50 -24.42 -12.49
N GLY A 61 2.50 -25.34 -11.52
CA GLY A 61 3.73 -25.74 -10.82
C GLY A 61 4.24 -24.72 -9.79
N ASN A 62 5.08 -25.20 -8.86
CA ASN A 62 5.50 -24.41 -7.68
C ASN A 62 6.36 -23.18 -8.04
N ASN A 63 7.20 -23.27 -9.08
CA ASN A 63 8.13 -22.20 -9.45
C ASN A 63 7.43 -21.01 -10.14
N LEU A 64 6.53 -21.27 -11.08
CA LEU A 64 5.80 -20.22 -11.81
C LEU A 64 4.89 -19.43 -10.86
N SER A 65 4.11 -20.13 -10.02
CA SER A 65 3.24 -19.52 -9.01
C SER A 65 3.99 -18.54 -8.09
N PHE A 66 5.18 -18.94 -7.64
CA PHE A 66 6.04 -18.12 -6.78
C PHE A 66 6.56 -16.87 -7.51
N LEU A 67 7.04 -17.04 -8.75
CA LEU A 67 7.54 -15.92 -9.55
C LEU A 67 6.43 -14.93 -9.90
N VAL A 68 5.24 -15.41 -10.23
CA VAL A 68 4.07 -14.53 -10.44
C VAL A 68 3.73 -13.77 -9.16
N ALA A 69 3.77 -14.39 -7.99
CA ALA A 69 3.47 -13.72 -6.72
C ALA A 69 4.46 -12.58 -6.42
N ILE A 70 5.76 -12.82 -6.62
CA ILE A 70 6.79 -11.79 -6.44
C ILE A 70 6.60 -10.66 -7.45
N SER A 71 6.44 -11.01 -8.73
CA SER A 71 6.27 -9.99 -9.78
C SER A 71 5.01 -9.17 -9.58
N LEU A 72 3.91 -9.79 -9.14
CA LEU A 72 2.67 -9.10 -8.79
C LEU A 72 2.92 -8.07 -7.68
N THR A 73 3.67 -8.46 -6.65
CA THR A 73 4.05 -7.56 -5.55
C THR A 73 4.85 -6.37 -6.09
N VAL A 74 5.85 -6.61 -6.95
CA VAL A 74 6.68 -5.55 -7.56
C VAL A 74 5.82 -4.57 -8.36
N VAL A 75 4.92 -5.05 -9.24
CA VAL A 75 4.10 -4.15 -10.07
C VAL A 75 3.11 -3.33 -9.23
N ILE A 76 2.56 -3.88 -8.15
CA ILE A 76 1.69 -3.14 -7.22
C ILE A 76 2.47 -2.02 -6.54
N TYR A 77 3.69 -2.30 -6.06
CA TYR A 77 4.55 -1.27 -5.48
C TYR A 77 4.90 -0.18 -6.49
N LEU A 78 5.21 -0.54 -7.73
CA LEU A 78 5.54 0.42 -8.78
C LEU A 78 4.38 1.37 -9.07
N VAL A 79 3.12 0.91 -9.07
CA VAL A 79 1.95 1.81 -9.17
C VAL A 79 1.93 2.80 -8.01
N GLY A 80 2.20 2.36 -6.79
CA GLY A 80 2.34 3.25 -5.63
C GLY A 80 3.44 4.30 -5.82
N TYR A 81 4.61 3.91 -6.33
CA TYR A 81 5.70 4.83 -6.66
C TYR A 81 5.31 5.84 -7.75
N LEU A 82 4.59 5.41 -8.79
CA LEU A 82 4.10 6.32 -9.84
C LEU A 82 3.16 7.37 -9.24
N LEU A 83 2.20 6.95 -8.42
CA LEU A 83 1.29 7.87 -7.71
C LEU A 83 2.05 8.81 -6.77
N PHE A 84 3.06 8.29 -6.07
CA PHE A 84 3.94 9.08 -5.20
C PHE A 84 4.68 10.18 -5.98
N PHE A 85 5.31 9.85 -7.11
CA PHE A 85 6.01 10.83 -7.94
C PHE A 85 5.04 11.85 -8.56
N ILE A 86 3.87 11.42 -9.03
CA ILE A 86 2.83 12.34 -9.52
C ILE A 86 2.41 13.31 -8.42
N GLY A 87 2.15 12.80 -7.20
CA GLY A 87 1.85 13.62 -6.03
C GLY A 87 2.98 14.59 -5.69
N TYR A 88 4.22 14.16 -5.83
CA TYR A 88 5.40 15.01 -5.66
C TYR A 88 5.46 16.13 -6.71
N PHE A 89 5.19 15.84 -7.98
CA PHE A 89 5.10 16.86 -9.04
C PHE A 89 4.01 17.89 -8.72
N VAL A 90 2.84 17.44 -8.29
CA VAL A 90 1.76 18.34 -7.83
C VAL A 90 2.23 19.19 -6.65
N LEU A 91 2.95 18.61 -5.70
CA LEU A 91 3.48 19.32 -4.53
C LEU A 91 4.50 20.41 -4.91
N ILE A 92 5.44 20.12 -5.82
CA ILE A 92 6.47 21.10 -6.22
C ILE A 92 5.90 22.22 -7.09
N TYR A 93 4.93 21.94 -7.97
CA TYR A 93 4.41 22.93 -8.90
C TYR A 93 3.19 23.68 -8.38
N LYS A 94 2.20 22.98 -7.81
CA LYS A 94 0.90 23.58 -7.42
C LYS A 94 0.83 24.00 -5.94
N LYS A 95 1.68 23.45 -5.06
CA LYS A 95 1.60 23.67 -3.61
C LYS A 95 2.91 24.26 -3.06
N GLN A 96 3.36 25.36 -3.65
CA GLN A 96 4.63 26.00 -3.28
C GLN A 96 4.64 26.66 -1.89
N ASN A 97 3.49 27.14 -1.43
CA ASN A 97 3.33 27.90 -0.17
C ASN A 97 3.27 27.04 1.11
N LEU A 98 3.40 25.72 1.01
CA LEU A 98 3.39 24.84 2.19
C LEU A 98 4.74 24.95 2.93
N LYS A 99 4.69 25.03 4.27
CA LYS A 99 5.88 25.04 5.12
C LYS A 99 6.58 23.67 5.03
N ARG A 100 7.82 23.64 4.55
CA ARG A 100 8.60 22.39 4.36
C ARG A 100 9.79 22.38 5.31
N THR A 101 9.81 21.43 6.24
CA THR A 101 10.94 21.21 7.17
C THR A 101 12.17 20.67 6.45
N TYR A 102 11.96 19.90 5.37
CA TYR A 102 13.03 19.35 4.53
C TYR A 102 12.83 19.78 3.07
N ASN A 103 13.93 20.13 2.40
CA ASN A 103 13.94 20.45 0.98
C ASN A 103 15.08 19.69 0.30
N VAL A 104 14.73 18.95 -0.75
CA VAL A 104 15.73 18.36 -1.65
C VAL A 104 16.58 19.48 -2.26
N PRO A 105 17.92 19.33 -2.30
CA PRO A 105 18.82 20.33 -2.84
C PRO A 105 18.57 20.58 -4.34
N GLY A 106 18.91 21.78 -4.82
CA GLY A 106 18.76 22.15 -6.24
C GLY A 106 17.47 22.89 -6.62
N LYS A 107 16.75 23.46 -5.64
CA LYS A 107 15.51 24.25 -5.87
C LYS A 107 14.48 23.44 -6.69
N ILE A 108 13.62 24.10 -7.46
CA ILE A 108 12.57 23.42 -8.25
C ILE A 108 13.18 22.55 -9.36
N MET A 109 14.25 23.01 -10.01
CA MET A 109 14.87 22.29 -11.12
C MET A 109 15.48 20.95 -10.68
N GLY A 110 16.28 20.95 -9.60
CA GLY A 110 16.85 19.72 -9.03
C GLY A 110 15.78 18.75 -8.53
N LYS A 111 14.75 19.26 -7.85
CA LYS A 111 13.57 18.47 -7.42
C LYS A 111 12.88 17.79 -8.60
N THR A 112 12.71 18.52 -9.70
CA THR A 112 12.05 18.01 -10.91
C THR A 112 12.90 16.93 -11.58
N ILE A 113 14.21 17.14 -11.72
CA ILE A 113 15.11 16.17 -12.36
C ILE A 113 15.15 14.86 -11.56
N ILE A 114 15.35 14.95 -10.24
CA ILE A 114 15.43 13.76 -9.37
C ILE A 114 14.10 12.99 -9.40
N ALA A 115 12.97 13.69 -9.26
CA ALA A 115 11.66 13.07 -9.33
C ALA A 115 11.36 12.51 -10.73
N GLY A 116 11.81 13.19 -11.79
CA GLY A 116 11.65 12.76 -13.19
C GLY A 116 12.42 11.49 -13.49
N ILE A 117 13.68 11.39 -13.06
CA ILE A 117 14.48 10.17 -13.20
C ILE A 117 13.81 9.02 -12.45
N GLY A 118 13.41 9.24 -11.19
CA GLY A 118 12.70 8.22 -10.41
C GLY A 118 11.41 7.75 -11.07
N PHE A 119 10.60 8.68 -11.57
CA PHE A 119 9.36 8.38 -12.28
C PHE A 119 9.59 7.58 -13.56
N LEU A 120 10.57 7.97 -14.40
CA LEU A 120 10.91 7.26 -15.62
C LEU A 120 11.45 5.85 -15.33
N LEU A 121 12.29 5.69 -14.31
CA LEU A 121 12.78 4.38 -13.87
C LEU A 121 11.63 3.48 -13.37
N SER A 122 10.67 4.03 -12.64
CA SER A 122 9.49 3.27 -12.20
C SER A 122 8.62 2.82 -13.38
N ILE A 123 8.41 3.67 -14.39
CA ILE A 123 7.71 3.30 -15.63
C ILE A 123 8.46 2.17 -16.35
N PHE A 124 9.77 2.32 -16.51
CA PHE A 124 10.60 1.34 -17.19
C PHE A 124 10.60 -0.01 -16.47
N ALA A 125 10.74 0.00 -15.14
CA ALA A 125 10.66 -1.20 -14.31
C ALA A 125 9.28 -1.87 -14.41
N LEU A 126 8.20 -1.09 -14.54
CA LEU A 126 6.84 -1.62 -14.68
C LEU A 126 6.72 -2.41 -15.99
N PHE A 127 7.22 -1.87 -17.11
CA PHE A 127 7.22 -2.59 -18.39
C PHE A 127 8.09 -3.85 -18.37
N ILE A 128 9.28 -3.79 -17.76
CA ILE A 128 10.16 -4.97 -17.62
C ILE A 128 9.49 -6.07 -16.77
N SER A 129 8.69 -5.70 -15.77
CA SER A 129 8.06 -6.69 -14.88
C SER A 129 7.08 -7.63 -15.61
N PHE A 130 6.56 -7.22 -16.78
CA PHE A 130 5.72 -8.05 -17.63
C PHE A 130 6.50 -8.97 -18.60
N VAL A 131 7.83 -8.88 -18.60
CA VAL A 131 8.70 -9.83 -19.32
C VAL A 131 8.91 -11.06 -18.43
N SER A 132 8.74 -12.26 -19.00
CA SER A 132 8.92 -13.50 -18.23
C SER A 132 10.38 -13.66 -17.78
N PRO A 133 10.64 -14.03 -16.52
CA PRO A 133 11.98 -14.38 -16.04
C PRO A 133 12.59 -15.52 -16.87
N ALA A 134 13.90 -15.49 -17.07
CA ALA A 134 14.64 -16.57 -17.77
C ALA A 134 14.62 -17.91 -17.02
N SER A 135 14.19 -17.92 -15.75
CA SER A 135 14.03 -19.12 -14.91
C SER A 135 12.76 -19.92 -15.18
N ILE A 136 11.87 -19.44 -16.06
CA ILE A 136 10.62 -20.10 -16.43
C ILE A 136 10.79 -20.79 -17.79
N ALA A 137 10.16 -21.94 -17.97
CA ALA A 137 10.19 -22.65 -19.24
C ALA A 137 9.52 -21.82 -20.34
N LYS A 138 10.06 -21.85 -21.57
CA LYS A 138 9.57 -21.00 -22.68
C LYS A 138 8.10 -21.24 -23.04
N ASN A 139 7.57 -22.45 -22.75
CA ASN A 139 6.16 -22.79 -22.95
C ASN A 139 5.23 -22.15 -21.90
N GLU A 140 5.76 -21.67 -20.78
CA GLU A 140 5.01 -21.10 -19.65
C GLU A 140 5.01 -19.56 -19.66
N THR A 141 5.78 -18.93 -20.55
CA THR A 141 5.86 -17.46 -20.69
C THR A 141 4.48 -16.81 -20.86
N HIS A 142 3.63 -17.37 -21.73
CA HIS A 142 2.29 -16.84 -21.95
C HIS A 142 1.40 -16.97 -20.71
N THR A 143 1.49 -18.09 -19.99
CA THR A 143 0.74 -18.34 -18.75
C THR A 143 1.17 -17.34 -17.67
N TYR A 144 2.47 -17.12 -17.50
CA TYR A 144 3.02 -16.09 -16.60
C TYR A 144 2.42 -14.71 -16.88
N GLN A 145 2.49 -14.27 -18.14
CA GLN A 145 2.05 -12.93 -18.54
C GLN A 145 0.55 -12.73 -18.33
N MET A 146 -0.28 -13.72 -18.69
CA MET A 146 -1.73 -13.64 -18.55
C MET A 146 -2.16 -13.60 -17.08
N ILE A 147 -1.61 -14.48 -16.25
CA ILE A 147 -1.94 -14.51 -14.83
C ILE A 147 -1.48 -13.22 -14.16
N LEU A 148 -0.26 -12.75 -14.44
CA LEU A 148 0.26 -11.50 -13.89
C LEU A 148 -0.60 -10.30 -14.31
N LEU A 149 -0.97 -10.20 -15.59
CA LEU A 149 -1.78 -9.09 -16.11
C LEU A 149 -3.17 -9.06 -15.47
N ILE A 150 -3.87 -10.20 -15.44
CA ILE A 150 -5.19 -10.31 -14.83
C ILE A 150 -5.10 -9.94 -13.35
N SER A 151 -4.10 -10.48 -12.64
CA SER A 151 -3.92 -10.23 -11.21
C SER A 151 -3.61 -8.78 -10.90
N PHE A 152 -2.76 -8.16 -11.73
CA PHE A 152 -2.45 -6.75 -11.66
C PHE A 152 -3.69 -5.88 -11.85
N VAL A 153 -4.48 -6.12 -12.91
CA VAL A 153 -5.68 -5.33 -13.22
C VAL A 153 -6.71 -5.44 -12.09
N VAL A 154 -6.99 -6.66 -11.62
CA VAL A 154 -7.93 -6.90 -10.51
C VAL A 154 -7.48 -6.15 -9.26
N THR A 155 -6.19 -6.25 -8.90
CA THR A 155 -5.67 -5.62 -7.70
C THR A 155 -5.59 -4.09 -7.81
N ALA A 156 -5.27 -3.56 -8.99
CA ALA A 156 -5.21 -2.13 -9.24
C ALA A 156 -6.61 -1.47 -9.20
N ILE A 157 -7.65 -2.19 -9.66
CA ILE A 157 -9.03 -1.69 -9.68
C ILE A 157 -9.70 -1.81 -8.31
N LEU A 158 -9.37 -2.84 -7.52
CA LEU A 158 -9.94 -3.11 -6.20
C LEU A 158 -10.08 -1.87 -5.29
N PRO A 159 -9.02 -1.04 -5.05
CA PRO A 159 -9.14 0.12 -4.19
C PRO A 159 -10.13 1.17 -4.73
N PHE A 160 -10.25 1.33 -6.05
CA PHE A 160 -11.19 2.26 -6.66
C PHE A 160 -12.64 1.79 -6.53
N ILE A 161 -12.89 0.48 -6.66
CA ILE A 161 -14.22 -0.11 -6.41
C ILE A 161 -14.62 0.11 -4.95
N VAL A 162 -13.71 -0.18 -4.01
CA VAL A 162 -13.97 0.03 -2.57
C VAL A 162 -14.26 1.50 -2.28
N TYR A 163 -13.54 2.42 -2.92
CA TYR A 163 -13.76 3.85 -2.76
C TYR A 163 -15.11 4.31 -3.34
N GLU A 164 -15.53 3.82 -4.51
CA GLU A 164 -16.77 4.24 -5.16
C GLU A 164 -18.03 3.63 -4.52
N LEU A 165 -17.95 2.38 -4.06
CA LEU A 165 -19.04 1.72 -3.33
C LEU A 165 -19.19 2.24 -1.90
N HIS A 166 -18.22 3.00 -1.39
CA HIS A 166 -18.31 3.59 -0.07
C HIS A 166 -19.26 4.80 -0.07
N ASP A 167 -20.23 4.80 0.84
CA ASP A 167 -21.09 5.95 1.12
C ASP A 167 -20.26 7.17 1.54
N LYS A 168 -20.17 8.16 0.64
CA LYS A 168 -19.46 9.43 0.82
C LYS A 168 -20.16 10.34 1.85
N ARG A 169 -21.27 9.92 2.46
CA ARG A 169 -22.00 10.65 3.51
C ARG A 169 -21.33 10.48 4.88
N GLY A 170 -20.19 11.13 5.07
CA GLY A 170 -19.47 11.11 6.34
C GLY A 170 -18.21 11.99 6.42
N HIS A 171 -18.03 12.92 5.47
CA HIS A 171 -16.84 13.79 5.40
C HIS A 171 -16.74 14.84 6.53
N ASP A 172 -17.67 14.88 7.48
CA ASP A 172 -17.80 15.96 8.46
C ASP A 172 -16.96 15.80 9.75
N THR A 173 -16.27 14.67 9.95
CA THR A 173 -15.37 14.48 11.10
C THR A 173 -13.99 14.02 10.65
N ILE A 174 -13.16 14.98 10.21
CA ILE A 174 -11.73 14.74 9.99
C ILE A 174 -11.05 14.78 11.36
N GLU A 175 -10.92 13.62 12.01
CA GLU A 175 -10.02 13.51 13.15
C GLU A 175 -8.59 13.41 12.62
N GLU A 176 -7.81 14.49 12.75
CA GLU A 176 -6.40 14.48 12.35
C GLU A 176 -5.63 13.46 13.22
N PRO A 177 -5.07 12.40 12.63
CA PRO A 177 -4.28 11.43 13.39
C PRO A 177 -3.01 12.12 13.92
N ARG A 178 -2.75 12.05 15.22
CA ARG A 178 -1.57 12.69 15.84
C ARG A 178 -0.31 11.92 15.43
N HIS A 179 0.65 12.59 14.80
CA HIS A 179 1.95 11.97 14.48
C HIS A 179 2.72 11.58 15.75
N PHE A 180 3.41 10.43 15.72
CA PHE A 180 4.39 10.07 16.74
C PHE A 180 5.47 11.16 16.81
N LYS A 181 5.79 11.63 18.02
CA LYS A 181 6.98 12.48 18.21
C LYS A 181 8.22 11.57 18.18
N ALA A 182 9.38 12.12 17.78
CA ALA A 182 10.64 11.36 17.72
C ALA A 182 11.05 10.68 19.04
N ARG A 183 10.48 11.11 20.17
CA ARG A 183 10.70 10.54 21.52
C ARG A 183 9.85 9.31 21.81
N ASP A 184 8.69 9.18 21.15
CA ASP A 184 7.70 8.12 21.39
C ASP A 184 7.95 6.89 20.49
N VAL A 185 9.00 6.99 19.67
CA VAL A 185 9.38 6.03 18.66
C VAL A 185 10.36 5.01 19.25
N ASN A 186 9.95 3.74 19.32
CA ASN A 186 10.83 2.67 19.81
C ASN A 186 12.00 2.42 18.82
N PRO A 187 13.27 2.66 19.23
CA PRO A 187 14.42 2.48 18.36
C PRO A 187 14.67 1.02 17.96
N ALA A 188 14.21 0.07 18.78
CA ALA A 188 14.43 -1.36 18.56
C ALA A 188 13.53 -1.95 17.46
N ILE A 189 12.54 -1.19 16.97
CA ILE A 189 11.64 -1.60 15.89
C ILE A 189 12.21 -1.12 14.56
N TYR A 190 12.25 -2.03 13.58
CA TYR A 190 12.75 -1.78 12.23
C TYR A 190 12.02 -0.56 11.60
N PRO A 191 12.72 0.35 10.88
CA PRO A 191 12.11 1.59 10.39
C PRO A 191 10.86 1.41 9.53
N ALA A 192 10.81 0.35 8.72
CA ALA A 192 9.65 0.01 7.88
C ALA A 192 8.47 -0.61 8.67
N ALA A 193 8.72 -1.08 9.89
CA ALA A 193 7.73 -1.71 10.79
C ALA A 193 7.27 -0.76 11.91
N ARG A 194 7.46 0.55 11.74
CA ARG A 194 7.20 1.56 12.75
C ARG A 194 5.93 2.32 12.40
N GLY A 195 4.91 2.26 13.25
CA GLY A 195 3.70 3.07 13.09
C GLY A 195 4.02 4.57 13.13
N GLU A 196 3.36 5.37 12.30
CA GLU A 196 3.63 6.82 12.17
C GLU A 196 2.61 7.73 12.90
N HIS A 197 1.50 7.18 13.38
CA HIS A 197 0.41 7.93 14.03
C HIS A 197 -0.10 7.27 15.32
N HIS A 198 -0.43 8.07 16.35
CA HIS A 198 -1.21 7.67 17.52
C HIS A 198 -2.66 7.39 17.09
N ILE A 199 -3.18 6.23 17.48
CA ILE A 199 -4.60 5.90 17.32
C ILE A 199 -5.39 6.71 18.34
N ILE A 200 -6.22 7.66 17.88
CA ILE A 200 -7.11 8.42 18.77
C ILE A 200 -8.18 7.46 19.31
N LYS A 201 -8.12 7.16 20.60
CA LYS A 201 -9.12 6.33 21.29
C LYS A 201 -10.45 7.09 21.40
N LYS A 202 -11.49 6.57 20.75
CA LYS A 202 -12.89 6.87 21.06
C LYS A 202 -13.61 5.57 21.39
N GLU A 203 -14.41 5.57 22.47
CA GLU A 203 -15.19 4.39 22.89
C GLU A 203 -16.10 3.85 21.78
N GLU A 204 -16.55 4.70 20.85
CA GLU A 204 -17.37 4.33 19.69
C GLU A 204 -16.64 3.48 18.63
N HIS A 205 -15.31 3.45 18.64
CA HIS A 205 -14.50 2.69 17.68
C HIS A 205 -13.96 1.38 18.26
N ILE A 206 -14.15 1.14 19.56
CA ILE A 206 -13.70 -0.06 20.24
C ILE A 206 -14.79 -1.14 20.11
N LEU A 207 -14.43 -2.29 19.53
CA LEU A 207 -15.25 -3.49 19.60
C LEU A 207 -15.37 -3.90 21.07
N LYS A 208 -16.54 -3.69 21.68
CA LYS A 208 -16.87 -4.25 22.99
C LYS A 208 -17.03 -5.76 22.81
N HIS A 209 -16.07 -6.52 23.32
CA HIS A 209 -16.22 -7.94 23.62
C HIS A 209 -16.35 -8.11 25.12
#